data_AF-G1DHP8-F1
#
_entry.id   AF-G1DHP8-F1
#
_cell.length_a   1.000
_cell.length_b   1.000
_cell.length_c   1.000
_cell.angle_alpha   90.00
_cell.angle_beta   90.00
_cell.angle_gamma   90.00
#
_symmetry.space_group_name_H-M   'P 1'
#
loop_
_entity.id
_entity.type
_entity.pdbx_description
1 polymer ?
#
loop_
_entity_poly.entity_id
_entity_poly.type
_entity_poly.pdbx_seq_one_letter_code
_entity_poly.pdbx_strand_id
1 'polypeptide(L)'
;EYANGVVGKVFAPAGVSPTVLNLHRGILNILQLNLKKTQNIYELQEAGVQGVCRTHYVISEDPKANHIIVTKSKDLSHCQERIMKDIGLAYTEKCAECTERVKSLIETASYNYIMKPAAAGVLIAEATVEEVYQFSPFNEIHGAAQMEAKQSLAFVEIEKTPVVPIKADYLARGSLQYEFAT
;
A
#
# COMPACT_ATOMS: atom_id res chain seq x y z
N GLU A 1 0.73 9.10 -12.90
CA GLU A 1 2.00 9.83 -12.68
C GLU A 1 2.88 9.04 -11.75
N TYR A 2 4.19 9.03 -11.96
CA TYR A 2 5.15 8.40 -11.05
C TYR A 2 6.44 9.20 -11.04
N ALA A 3 6.86 9.66 -9.87
CA ALA A 3 8.08 10.45 -9.71
C ALA A 3 8.73 10.17 -8.35
N ASN A 4 10.02 9.85 -8.35
CA ASN A 4 10.81 9.60 -7.13
C ASN A 4 10.16 8.59 -6.17
N GLY A 5 9.54 7.53 -6.69
CA GLY A 5 8.86 6.53 -5.87
C GLY A 5 7.44 6.90 -5.45
N VAL A 6 6.92 8.07 -5.84
CA VAL A 6 5.57 8.52 -5.49
C VAL A 6 4.62 8.37 -6.66
N VAL A 7 3.52 7.66 -6.42
CA VAL A 7 2.39 7.55 -7.34
C VAL A 7 1.49 8.76 -7.18
N GLY A 8 1.33 9.52 -8.26
CA GLY A 8 0.48 10.71 -8.32
C GLY A 8 -0.94 10.38 -8.80
N LYS A 9 -1.46 11.19 -9.72
CA LYS A 9 -2.78 10.95 -10.31
C LYS A 9 -2.81 9.68 -11.15
N VAL A 10 -3.91 8.93 -11.05
CA VAL A 10 -4.19 7.77 -11.89
C VAL A 10 -5.08 8.18 -13.05
N PHE A 11 -4.79 7.68 -14.25
CA PHE A 11 -5.53 8.01 -15.45
C PHE A 11 -6.06 6.74 -16.10
N ALA A 12 -7.33 6.75 -16.50
CA ALA A 12 -7.95 5.63 -17.20
C ALA A 12 -9.08 6.11 -18.11
N PRO A 13 -9.40 5.37 -19.18
CA PRO A 13 -10.57 5.64 -20.02
C PRO A 13 -11.88 5.64 -19.23
N ALA A 14 -12.86 6.41 -19.69
CA ALA A 14 -14.17 6.53 -19.03
C ALA A 14 -14.90 5.18 -18.88
N GLY A 15 -14.69 4.24 -19.80
CA GLY A 15 -15.29 2.91 -19.76
C GLY A 15 -14.74 1.98 -18.67
N VAL A 16 -13.65 2.35 -17.98
CA VAL A 16 -13.09 1.55 -16.88
C VAL A 16 -13.86 1.81 -15.59
N SER A 17 -14.47 0.76 -15.05
CA SER A 17 -15.25 0.85 -13.81
C SER A 17 -14.37 1.16 -12.58
N PRO A 18 -14.92 1.79 -11.52
CA PRO A 18 -14.18 2.04 -10.28
C PRO A 18 -13.57 0.78 -9.68
N THR A 19 -14.27 -0.36 -9.72
CA THR A 19 -13.78 -1.64 -9.21
C THR A 19 -12.51 -2.11 -9.92
N VAL A 20 -12.50 -2.07 -11.25
CA VAL A 20 -11.30 -2.44 -12.03
C VAL A 20 -10.17 -1.46 -11.76
N LEU A 21 -10.48 -0.18 -11.63
CA LEU A 21 -9.48 0.84 -11.32
C LEU A 21 -8.88 0.63 -9.92
N ASN A 22 -9.67 0.24 -8.93
CA ASN A 22 -9.19 -0.08 -7.58
C ASN A 22 -8.24 -1.29 -7.57
N LEU A 23 -8.46 -2.28 -8.44
CA LEU A 23 -7.50 -3.38 -8.61
C LEU A 23 -6.14 -2.85 -9.12
N HIS A 24 -6.17 -1.94 -10.11
CA HIS A 24 -4.94 -1.30 -10.61
C HIS A 24 -4.27 -0.45 -9.53
N ARG A 25 -5.04 0.29 -8.71
CA ARG A 25 -4.51 1.01 -7.55
C ARG A 25 -3.81 0.06 -6.58
N GLY A 26 -4.38 -1.12 -6.32
CA GLY A 26 -3.73 -2.19 -5.54
C GLY A 26 -2.38 -2.62 -6.08
N ILE A 27 -2.23 -2.73 -7.40
CA ILE A 27 -0.94 -3.04 -8.04
C ILE A 27 0.03 -1.86 -7.92
N LEU A 28 -0.43 -0.65 -8.24
CA LEU A 28 0.38 0.57 -8.18
C LEU A 28 0.84 0.89 -6.75
N ASN A 29 0.11 0.44 -5.72
CA ASN A 29 0.46 0.64 -4.31
C ASN A 29 1.78 0.00 -3.92
N ILE A 30 2.17 -1.10 -4.59
CA ILE A 30 3.48 -1.75 -4.41
C ILE A 30 4.61 -0.81 -4.87
N LEU A 31 4.33 0.05 -5.85
CA LEU A 31 5.31 1.00 -6.39
C LEU A 31 5.41 2.28 -5.54
N GLN A 32 4.51 2.49 -4.59
CA GLN A 32 4.55 3.62 -3.67
C GLN A 32 5.68 3.42 -2.64
N LEU A 33 6.78 4.14 -2.84
CA LEU A 33 8.05 4.00 -2.13
C LEU A 33 8.69 5.37 -1.87
N ASN A 34 8.38 6.00 -0.73
CA ASN A 34 9.00 7.28 -0.33
C ASN A 34 10.41 7.11 0.25
N LEU A 35 11.35 6.59 -0.55
CA LEU A 35 12.72 6.33 -0.11
C LEU A 35 13.50 7.62 0.18
N LYS A 36 14.00 7.76 1.41
CA LYS A 36 14.93 8.84 1.79
C LYS A 36 16.38 8.41 1.54
N LYS A 37 17.18 9.28 0.92
CA LYS A 37 18.60 9.01 0.64
C LYS A 37 19.51 9.09 1.88
N THR A 38 19.04 9.70 2.97
CA THR A 38 19.87 10.08 4.11
C THR A 38 19.66 9.20 5.34
N GLN A 39 18.62 8.36 5.36
CA GLN A 39 18.21 7.61 6.54
C GLN A 39 17.86 6.18 6.14
N ASN A 40 18.44 5.21 6.85
CA ASN A 40 18.16 3.80 6.63
C ASN A 40 16.94 3.32 7.43
N ILE A 41 16.61 3.98 8.54
CA ILE A 41 15.43 3.68 9.35
C ILE A 41 14.71 4.99 9.61
N TYR A 42 13.44 5.06 9.24
CA TYR A 42 12.62 6.24 9.44
C TYR A 42 11.14 5.92 9.39
N GLU A 43 10.36 6.92 9.78
CA GLU A 43 8.91 6.89 9.76
C GLU A 43 8.38 8.13 9.01
N LEU A 44 7.23 7.96 8.35
CA LEU A 44 6.45 9.05 7.80
C LEU A 44 4.96 8.66 7.68
N GLN A 45 4.13 9.64 7.37
CA GLN A 45 2.78 9.41 6.87
C GLN A 45 2.84 9.18 5.35
N GLU A 46 2.40 8.02 4.89
CA GLU A 46 2.44 7.64 3.47
C GLU A 46 1.02 7.33 2.95
N ALA A 47 0.68 7.98 1.84
CA ALA A 47 -0.53 7.70 1.08
C ALA A 47 -0.48 6.31 0.44
N GLY A 48 -1.60 5.62 0.38
CA GLY A 48 -1.78 4.36 -0.32
C GLY A 48 -3.25 4.08 -0.54
N VAL A 49 -3.57 2.85 -0.94
CA VAL A 49 -4.95 2.43 -1.26
C VAL A 49 -5.88 2.56 -0.04
N GLN A 50 -5.38 2.26 1.16
CA GLN A 50 -6.11 2.34 2.43
C GLN A 50 -6.21 3.76 3.00
N GLY A 51 -5.61 4.75 2.34
CA GLY A 51 -5.48 6.13 2.83
C GLY A 51 -4.04 6.49 3.24
N VAL A 52 -3.92 7.53 4.07
CA VAL A 52 -2.64 8.07 4.55
C VAL A 52 -2.36 7.54 5.95
N CYS A 53 -1.38 6.64 6.07
CA CYS A 53 -1.08 5.98 7.34
C CYS A 53 0.40 5.98 7.71
N ARG A 54 0.64 5.80 9.00
CA ARG A 54 1.97 5.69 9.59
C ARG A 54 2.71 4.52 8.97
N THR A 55 3.86 4.82 8.37
CA THR A 55 4.66 3.87 7.61
C THR A 55 6.11 3.94 8.07
N HIS A 56 6.66 2.78 8.40
CA HIS A 56 8.02 2.58 8.83
C HIS A 56 8.84 1.95 7.71
N TYR A 57 10.05 2.45 7.51
CA TYR A 57 11.00 1.91 6.55
C TYR A 57 12.25 1.44 7.27
N VAL A 58 12.77 0.31 6.81
CA VAL A 58 14.10 -0.22 7.14
C VAL A 58 14.78 -0.57 5.83
N ILE A 59 15.88 0.09 5.54
CA ILE A 59 16.72 -0.11 4.36
C ILE A 59 18.00 -0.80 4.82
N SER A 60 18.27 -1.97 4.27
CA SER A 60 19.47 -2.75 4.53
C SER A 60 20.20 -2.96 3.20
N GLU A 61 21.41 -2.42 3.11
CA GLU A 61 22.28 -2.62 1.97
C GLU A 61 23.27 -3.72 2.30
N ASP A 62 23.27 -4.81 1.53
CA ASP A 62 24.32 -5.82 1.62
C ASP A 62 25.36 -5.57 0.51
N PRO A 63 26.54 -5.03 0.85
CA PRO A 63 27.58 -4.76 -0.14
C PRO A 63 28.14 -6.02 -0.79
N LYS A 64 27.94 -7.20 -0.21
CA LYS A 64 28.40 -8.48 -0.78
C LYS A 64 27.40 -9.09 -1.76
N ALA A 65 26.10 -8.87 -1.53
CA ALA A 65 25.04 -9.46 -2.33
C ALA A 65 24.58 -8.59 -3.52
N ASN A 66 25.12 -7.37 -3.64
CA ASN A 66 24.77 -6.39 -4.69
C ASN A 66 23.25 -6.16 -4.80
N HIS A 67 22.55 -6.29 -3.67
CA HIS A 67 21.12 -6.01 -3.54
C HIS A 67 20.86 -5.10 -2.34
N ILE A 68 19.75 -4.37 -2.41
CA ILE A 68 19.24 -3.52 -1.35
C ILE A 68 17.92 -4.14 -0.91
N ILE A 69 17.81 -4.47 0.36
CA ILE A 69 16.59 -4.98 0.97
C ILE A 69 15.88 -3.80 1.61
N VAL A 70 14.62 -3.57 1.20
CA VAL A 70 13.77 -2.58 1.85
C VAL A 70 12.60 -3.30 2.49
N THR A 71 12.44 -3.13 3.79
CA THR A 71 11.24 -3.54 4.51
C THR A 71 10.44 -2.29 4.85
N LYS A 72 9.19 -2.29 4.41
CA LYS A 72 8.20 -1.26 4.70
C LYS A 72 7.07 -1.88 5.49
N SER A 73 6.74 -1.31 6.64
CA SER A 73 5.60 -1.72 7.45
C SER A 73 4.64 -0.55 7.61
N LYS A 74 3.37 -0.78 7.33
CA LYS A 74 2.31 0.21 7.41
C LYS A 74 1.34 -0.18 8.51
N ASP A 75 1.18 0.70 9.49
CA ASP A 75 0.23 0.54 10.57
C ASP A 75 -1.12 1.13 10.10
N LEU A 76 -2.01 0.25 9.67
CA LEU A 76 -3.32 0.63 9.14
C LEU A 76 -4.31 1.01 10.26
N SER A 77 -3.95 0.77 11.52
CA SER A 77 -4.70 1.26 12.68
C SER A 77 -4.37 2.72 13.02
N HIS A 78 -3.25 3.26 12.52
CA HIS A 78 -2.82 4.65 12.75
C HIS A 78 -2.72 5.43 11.43
N CYS A 79 -3.89 5.84 10.93
CA CYS A 79 -4.02 6.65 9.71
C CYS A 79 -4.46 8.09 10.01
N GLN A 80 -3.81 9.06 9.37
CA GLN A 80 -4.31 10.44 9.34
C GLN A 80 -5.60 10.55 8.53
N GLU A 81 -5.66 9.80 7.42
CA GLU A 81 -6.84 9.66 6.59
C GLU A 81 -7.05 8.18 6.33
N ARG A 82 -8.19 7.65 6.76
CA ARG A 82 -8.55 6.23 6.61
C ARG A 82 -9.69 6.09 5.62
N ILE A 83 -9.49 5.25 4.60
CA ILE A 83 -10.56 4.93 3.65
C ILE A 83 -11.37 3.76 4.19
N MET A 84 -12.53 4.08 4.77
CA MET A 84 -13.46 3.11 5.34
C MET A 84 -14.89 3.61 5.16
N LYS A 85 -15.85 2.69 5.08
CA LYS A 85 -17.28 3.02 5.00
C LYS A 85 -18.04 2.20 6.03
N ASP A 86 -18.54 2.90 7.04
CA ASP A 86 -19.40 2.32 8.06
C ASP A 86 -20.87 2.42 7.64
N ILE A 87 -21.62 1.33 7.82
CA ILE A 87 -23.05 1.26 7.51
C ILE A 87 -23.78 0.69 8.73
N GLY A 88 -24.86 1.35 9.15
CA GLY A 88 -25.69 0.88 10.28
C GLY A 88 -25.16 1.23 11.68
N LEU A 89 -24.13 2.06 11.79
CA LEU A 89 -23.52 2.46 13.08
C LEU A 89 -24.02 3.82 13.61
N ALA A 90 -25.08 4.39 13.04
CA ALA A 90 -25.54 5.75 13.32
C ALA A 90 -25.90 6.03 14.81
N TYR A 91 -26.29 4.99 15.55
CA TYR A 91 -26.66 5.09 16.97
C TYR A 91 -25.58 4.56 17.92
N THR A 92 -24.41 4.20 17.40
CA THR A 92 -23.32 3.70 18.23
C THR A 92 -22.54 4.86 18.84
N GLU A 93 -22.12 4.71 20.09
CA GLU A 93 -21.28 5.68 20.78
C GLU A 93 -19.85 5.17 20.89
N LYS A 94 -18.89 6.07 20.67
CA LYS A 94 -17.47 5.75 20.86
C LYS A 94 -17.14 5.71 22.34
N CYS A 95 -16.67 4.57 22.84
CA CYS A 95 -16.13 4.43 24.18
C CYS A 95 -14.59 4.41 24.13
N ALA A 96 -13.96 5.55 24.44
CA ALA A 96 -12.50 5.69 24.40
C ALA A 96 -11.79 4.71 25.35
N GLU A 97 -12.26 4.61 26.59
CA GLU A 97 -11.72 3.69 27.60
C GLU A 97 -11.82 2.22 27.14
N CYS A 98 -12.88 1.86 26.43
CA CYS A 98 -13.08 0.51 25.89
C CYS A 98 -12.06 0.20 24.79
N THR A 99 -11.83 1.15 23.88
CA THR A 99 -10.87 1.00 22.78
C THR A 99 -9.40 0.96 23.23
N GLU A 100 -9.08 1.56 24.38
CA GLU A 100 -7.76 1.42 25.01
C GLU A 100 -7.57 0.02 25.63
N ARG A 101 -8.66 -0.57 26.16
CA ARG A 101 -8.62 -1.91 26.76
C ARG A 101 -8.57 -3.02 25.71
N VAL A 102 -9.36 -2.89 24.64
CA VAL A 102 -9.46 -3.90 23.58
C VAL A 102 -9.60 -3.19 22.23
N LYS A 103 -8.68 -3.47 21.32
CA LYS A 103 -8.83 -3.10 19.90
C LYS A 103 -9.53 -4.24 19.17
N SER A 104 -10.78 -4.01 18.75
CA SER A 104 -11.56 -5.01 18.01
C SER A 104 -11.08 -5.23 16.58
N LEU A 105 -10.32 -4.29 16.00
CA LEU A 105 -9.77 -4.41 14.66
C LEU A 105 -8.31 -3.97 14.70
N ILE A 106 -7.44 -4.89 14.29
CA ILE A 106 -5.99 -4.68 14.18
C ILE A 106 -5.60 -4.96 12.74
N GLU A 107 -4.89 -4.02 12.15
CA GLU A 107 -4.64 -3.98 10.72
C GLU A 107 -3.20 -3.56 10.48
N THR A 108 -2.48 -4.36 9.71
CA THR A 108 -1.08 -4.10 9.40
C THR A 108 -0.75 -4.62 8.01
N ALA A 109 0.17 -3.95 7.34
CA ALA A 109 0.69 -4.39 6.04
C ALA A 109 2.21 -4.32 6.03
N SER A 110 2.84 -5.43 5.67
CA SER A 110 4.28 -5.56 5.50
C SER A 110 4.60 -5.72 4.02
N TYR A 111 5.61 -4.99 3.56
CA TYR A 111 6.10 -5.00 2.20
C TYR A 111 7.61 -5.23 2.26
N ASN A 112 8.08 -6.31 1.64
CA ASN A 112 9.49 -6.60 1.51
C ASN A 112 9.89 -6.46 0.06
N TYR A 113 10.95 -5.71 -0.20
CA TYR A 113 11.48 -5.45 -1.52
C TYR A 113 12.92 -5.91 -1.61
N ILE A 114 13.26 -6.60 -2.70
CA ILE A 114 14.63 -6.86 -3.12
C ILE A 114 14.88 -5.94 -4.30
N MET A 115 15.82 -5.03 -4.15
CA MET A 115 16.16 -4.05 -5.18
C MET A 115 17.60 -4.24 -5.66
N LYS A 116 17.85 -3.89 -6.92
CA LYS A 116 19.17 -3.95 -7.54
C LYS A 116 19.56 -2.58 -8.09
N PRO A 117 20.83 -2.17 -7.97
CA PRO A 117 21.33 -0.98 -8.65
C PRO A 117 21.15 -1.11 -10.17
N ALA A 118 20.72 -0.04 -10.83
CA ALA A 118 20.54 0.03 -12.27
C ALA A 118 21.02 1.39 -12.82
N ALA A 119 21.28 1.49 -14.13
CA ALA A 119 21.78 2.71 -14.75
C ALA A 119 20.86 3.93 -14.55
N ALA A 120 19.55 3.70 -14.43
CA ALA A 120 18.54 4.74 -14.19
C ALA A 120 18.19 4.94 -12.70
N GLY A 121 18.95 4.34 -11.78
CA GLY A 121 18.72 4.42 -10.33
C GLY A 121 18.63 3.04 -9.69
N VAL A 122 17.45 2.72 -9.13
CA VAL A 122 17.21 1.47 -8.42
C VAL A 122 16.05 0.74 -9.10
N LEU A 123 16.23 -0.56 -9.35
CA LEU A 123 15.23 -1.44 -9.92
C LEU A 123 14.67 -2.35 -8.82
N ILE A 124 13.35 -2.47 -8.74
CA ILE A 124 12.70 -3.48 -7.88
C ILE A 124 12.84 -4.82 -8.61
N ALA A 125 13.63 -5.74 -8.05
CA ALA A 125 13.75 -7.09 -8.58
C ALA A 125 12.59 -7.96 -8.11
N GLU A 126 12.25 -7.87 -6.83
CA GLU A 126 11.12 -8.60 -6.24
C GLU A 126 10.44 -7.73 -5.18
N ALA A 127 9.12 -7.88 -5.04
CA ALA A 127 8.36 -7.32 -3.94
C ALA A 127 7.33 -8.34 -3.46
N THR A 128 7.27 -8.56 -2.16
CA THR A 128 6.26 -9.39 -1.50
C THR A 128 5.51 -8.55 -0.49
N VAL A 129 4.18 -8.58 -0.55
CA VAL A 129 3.30 -7.87 0.36
C VAL A 129 2.47 -8.87 1.13
N GLU A 130 2.35 -8.64 2.42
CA GLU A 130 1.47 -9.38 3.33
C GLU A 130 0.68 -8.37 4.16
N GLU A 131 -0.62 -8.41 4.01
CA GLU A 131 -1.54 -7.53 4.71
C GLU A 131 -2.53 -8.36 5.51
N VAL A 132 -2.68 -8.02 6.79
CA VAL A 132 -3.46 -8.78 7.76
C VAL A 132 -4.48 -7.86 8.41
N TYR A 133 -5.73 -8.30 8.35
CA TYR A 133 -6.86 -7.73 9.07
C TYR A 133 -7.32 -8.75 10.10
N GLN A 134 -7.15 -8.44 11.38
CA GLN A 134 -7.62 -9.26 12.49
C GLN A 134 -8.80 -8.55 13.16
N PHE A 135 -9.95 -9.22 13.18
CA PHE A 135 -11.15 -8.75 13.86
C PHE A 135 -11.47 -9.65 15.05
N SER A 136 -11.50 -9.04 16.23
CA SER A 136 -11.77 -9.69 17.51
C SER A 136 -13.01 -9.04 18.15
N PRO A 137 -14.20 -9.68 18.06
CA PRO A 137 -15.41 -9.13 18.68
C PRO A 137 -15.38 -9.19 20.20
N PHE A 138 -14.57 -10.10 20.76
CA PHE A 138 -14.29 -10.25 22.19
C PHE A 138 -12.77 -10.19 22.41
N ASN A 139 -12.32 -10.34 23.66
CA ASN A 139 -10.89 -10.40 23.96
C ASN A 139 -10.19 -11.50 23.13
N GLU A 140 -8.95 -11.25 22.67
CA GLU A 140 -8.24 -12.08 21.67
C GLU A 140 -8.10 -13.56 22.08
N ILE A 141 -8.14 -13.84 23.38
CA ILE A 141 -8.07 -15.18 23.98
C ILE A 141 -9.23 -16.09 23.49
N HIS A 142 -10.37 -15.52 23.11
CA HIS A 142 -11.56 -16.28 22.71
C HIS A 142 -11.70 -16.49 21.19
N GLY A 143 -10.67 -16.13 20.42
CA GLY A 143 -10.62 -16.31 18.97
C GLY A 143 -10.88 -15.01 18.20
N ALA A 144 -10.28 -14.94 17.01
CA ALA A 144 -10.36 -13.81 16.10
C ALA A 144 -10.67 -14.29 14.68
N ALA A 145 -11.40 -13.49 13.92
CA ALA A 145 -11.49 -13.66 12.48
C ALA A 145 -10.31 -12.95 11.82
N GLN A 146 -9.66 -13.60 10.86
CA GLN A 146 -8.50 -13.04 10.16
C GLN A 146 -8.73 -13.07 8.66
N MET A 147 -8.39 -11.97 7.99
CA MET A 147 -8.25 -11.88 6.54
C MET A 147 -6.80 -11.55 6.23
N GLU A 148 -6.22 -12.30 5.30
CA GLU A 148 -4.85 -12.15 4.85
C GLU A 148 -4.85 -11.93 3.35
N ALA A 149 -4.14 -10.89 2.90
CA ALA A 149 -3.92 -10.60 1.49
C ALA A 149 -2.42 -10.66 1.19
N LYS A 150 -2.06 -11.42 0.15
CA LYS A 150 -0.68 -11.54 -0.32
C LYS A 150 -0.55 -11.05 -1.74
N GLN A 151 0.50 -10.30 -2.02
CA GLN A 151 0.88 -9.91 -3.38
C GLN A 151 2.34 -10.24 -3.61
N SER A 152 2.67 -10.74 -4.80
CA SER A 152 4.03 -10.96 -5.25
C SER A 152 4.23 -10.28 -6.61
N LEU A 153 5.30 -9.50 -6.71
CA LEU A 153 5.73 -8.84 -7.93
C LEU A 153 7.17 -9.24 -8.18
N ALA A 154 7.44 -9.85 -9.34
CA ALA A 154 8.78 -10.23 -9.76
C ALA A 154 9.10 -9.53 -11.08
N PHE A 155 10.28 -8.93 -11.14
CA PHE A 155 10.84 -8.38 -12.36
C PHE A 155 11.29 -9.51 -13.27
N VAL A 156 10.81 -9.50 -14.52
CA VAL A 156 11.16 -10.50 -15.54
C VAL A 156 12.25 -9.95 -16.45
N GLU A 157 11.95 -8.91 -17.22
CA GLU A 157 12.88 -8.28 -18.14
C GLU A 157 12.47 -6.84 -18.50
N ILE A 158 13.38 -6.11 -19.14
CA ILE A 158 13.08 -4.82 -19.78
C ILE A 158 13.11 -5.04 -21.28
N GLU A 159 11.95 -4.89 -21.92
CA GLU A 159 11.87 -4.81 -23.37
C GLU A 159 12.05 -3.36 -23.84
N LYS A 160 12.73 -3.19 -24.98
CA LYS A 160 12.93 -1.86 -25.61
C LYS A 160 11.72 -1.41 -26.44
N THR A 161 10.79 -2.32 -26.69
CA THR A 161 9.54 -2.07 -27.41
C THR A 161 8.67 -1.12 -26.58
N PRO A 162 8.37 0.09 -27.07
CA PRO A 162 7.55 1.02 -26.33
C PRO A 162 6.13 0.47 -26.20
N VAL A 163 5.59 0.49 -24.98
CA VAL A 163 4.18 0.15 -24.75
C VAL A 163 3.33 1.22 -25.42
N VAL A 164 2.57 0.84 -26.45
CA VAL A 164 1.63 1.74 -27.12
C VAL A 164 0.32 1.71 -26.34
N PRO A 165 -0.12 2.84 -25.74
CA PRO A 165 -1.41 2.89 -25.08
C PRO A 165 -2.53 2.61 -26.06
N ILE A 166 -3.65 2.10 -25.55
CA ILE A 166 -4.87 1.98 -26.34
C ILE A 166 -5.28 3.39 -26.80
N LYS A 167 -5.75 3.52 -28.04
CA LYS A 167 -6.30 4.79 -28.56
C LYS A 167 -7.62 5.10 -27.85
N ALA A 168 -7.53 5.79 -26.72
CA ALA A 168 -8.66 6.24 -25.92
C ALA A 168 -8.28 7.52 -25.17
N ASP A 169 -9.28 8.29 -24.75
CA ASP A 169 -9.08 9.46 -23.91
C ASP A 169 -8.83 9.03 -22.47
N TYR A 170 -7.64 9.35 -21.95
CA TYR A 170 -7.26 9.07 -20.56
C TYR A 170 -7.63 10.25 -19.68
N LEU A 171 -8.68 10.08 -18.89
CA LEU A 171 -9.15 11.08 -17.95
C LEU A 171 -8.49 10.88 -16.59
N ALA A 172 -8.30 11.96 -15.84
CA ALA A 172 -7.85 11.86 -14.45
C ALA A 172 -8.93 11.18 -13.60
N ARG A 173 -8.55 10.12 -12.89
CA ARG A 173 -9.42 9.32 -12.03
C ARG A 173 -8.86 9.29 -10.61
N GLY A 174 -8.64 10.46 -10.03
CA GLY A 174 -8.22 10.60 -8.64
C GLY A 174 -6.78 10.16 -8.37
N SER A 175 -6.52 9.82 -7.11
CA SER A 175 -5.22 9.42 -6.56
C SER A 175 -5.08 7.89 -6.50
N LEU A 176 -4.05 7.42 -5.77
CA LEU A 176 -3.84 6.02 -5.44
C LEU A 176 -4.86 5.47 -4.43
N GLN A 177 -5.56 6.32 -3.69
CA GLN A 177 -6.53 5.90 -2.68
C GLN A 177 -7.70 5.14 -3.30
N TYR A 178 -8.20 4.13 -2.56
CA TYR A 178 -9.39 3.39 -2.96
C TYR A 178 -10.61 4.33 -3.09
N GLU A 179 -11.41 4.15 -4.13
CA GLU A 179 -12.66 4.88 -4.31
C GLU A 179 -13.84 3.92 -4.27
N PHE A 180 -14.81 4.16 -3.37
CA PHE A 180 -16.04 3.39 -3.35
C PHE A 180 -16.83 3.62 -4.64
N ALA A 181 -17.32 2.53 -5.24
CA ALA A 181 -18.25 2.62 -6.35
C ALA A 181 -19.54 3.34 -5.88
N THR A 182 -19.99 4.30 -6.67
CA THR A 182 -21.28 4.98 -6.53
C THR A 182 -22.40 4.17 -7.15
#